data_AF-A0A1G7IQQ2-F1
#
_entry.id   AF-A0A1G7IQQ2-F1
#
_cell.length_a   1.000
_cell.length_b   1.000
_cell.length_c   1.000
_cell.angle_alpha   90.00
_cell.angle_beta   90.00
_cell.angle_gamma   90.00
#
_symmetry.space_group_name_H-M   'P 1'
#
loop_
_entity.id
_entity.type
_entity.pdbx_description
1 polymer ?
#
loop_
_entity_poly.entity_id
_entity_poly.type
_entity_poly.pdbx_seq_one_letter_code
_entity_poly.pdbx_strand_id
1 'polypeptide(L)'
;MCQVLLSIKPEYVEKIFKGTKRFEFRKVKFKRNDVNKIIIYSTSPVMKVVGEAEITGIIENTPSELWEQTKEYAGVDKKFFDEYFKNKEKAVAYKLGEIKKYKKPLQLKDLGIKNPPQSFIYVYMR
;
A
#
# COMPACT_ATOMS: atom_id res chain seq x y z
N MET A 1 16.63 -8.21 2.11
CA MET A 1 15.18 -7.95 2.14
C MET A 1 14.95 -6.51 1.70
N CYS A 2 14.08 -6.25 0.73
CA CYS A 2 13.81 -4.90 0.23
C CYS A 2 12.45 -4.40 0.74
N GLN A 3 12.37 -3.12 1.10
CA GLN A 3 11.14 -2.49 1.56
C GLN A 3 10.75 -1.36 0.61
N VAL A 4 9.47 -1.00 0.59
CA VAL A 4 8.97 0.14 -0.18
C VAL A 4 8.18 1.08 0.71
N LEU A 5 8.45 2.38 0.62
CA LEU A 5 7.61 3.41 1.21
C LEU A 5 6.46 3.75 0.27
N LEU A 6 5.24 3.71 0.77
CA LEU A 6 4.03 4.12 0.08
C LEU A 6 3.33 5.27 0.79
N SER A 7 2.83 6.23 0.02
CA SER A 7 1.87 7.24 0.49
C SER A 7 0.46 6.66 0.41
N ILE A 8 -0.28 6.70 1.52
CA ILE A 8 -1.64 6.17 1.64
C ILE A 8 -2.49 7.20 2.40
N LYS A 9 -3.76 7.39 1.98
CA LYS A 9 -4.66 8.31 2.67
C LYS A 9 -5.03 7.79 4.07
N PRO A 10 -5.22 8.67 5.07
CA PRO A 10 -5.53 8.26 6.43
C PRO A 10 -6.71 7.29 6.55
N GLU A 11 -7.79 7.48 5.77
CA GLU A 11 -8.95 6.60 5.83
C GLU A 11 -8.63 5.15 5.41
N TYR A 12 -7.65 4.94 4.53
CA TYR A 12 -7.23 3.60 4.09
C TYR A 12 -6.20 3.00 5.04
N VAL A 13 -5.31 3.82 5.61
CA VAL A 13 -4.40 3.42 6.67
C VAL A 13 -5.17 2.84 7.86
N GLU A 14 -6.26 3.50 8.27
CA GLU A 14 -7.08 3.02 9.38
C GLU A 14 -7.74 1.67 9.08
N LYS A 15 -8.25 1.48 7.86
CA LYS A 15 -8.81 0.20 7.42
C LYS A 15 -7.78 -0.92 7.35
N ILE A 16 -6.53 -0.60 6.98
CA ILE A 16 -5.41 -1.55 7.05
C ILE A 16 -5.21 -1.96 8.51
N PHE A 17 -5.05 -1.00 9.43
CA PHE A 17 -4.84 -1.31 10.85
C PHE A 17 -6.02 -2.05 11.51
N LYS A 18 -7.25 -1.84 11.04
CA LYS A 18 -8.44 -2.58 11.48
C LYS A 18 -8.58 -3.96 10.82
N GLY A 19 -7.75 -4.29 9.83
CA GLY A 19 -7.82 -5.56 9.09
C GLY A 19 -8.98 -5.67 8.10
N THR A 20 -9.72 -4.58 7.86
CA THR A 20 -10.82 -4.51 6.87
C THR A 20 -10.31 -4.20 5.47
N LYS A 21 -9.07 -3.73 5.35
CA LYS A 21 -8.32 -3.63 4.08
C LYS A 21 -7.12 -4.58 4.14
N ARG A 22 -7.17 -5.68 3.38
CA ARG A 22 -6.08 -6.68 3.32
C ARG A 22 -5.31 -6.66 2.00
N PHE A 23 -5.66 -5.73 1.11
CA PHE A 23 -5.00 -5.55 -0.17
C PHE A 23 -4.63 -4.09 -0.39
N GLU A 24 -3.40 -3.84 -0.83
CA GLU A 24 -2.96 -2.54 -1.34
C GLU A 24 -2.95 -2.55 -2.86
N PHE A 25 -3.75 -1.66 -3.46
CA PHE A 25 -3.94 -1.62 -4.92
C PHE A 25 -3.00 -0.62 -5.57
N ARG A 26 -2.37 -1.01 -6.68
CA ARG A 26 -1.48 -0.14 -7.46
C ARG A 26 -1.69 -0.35 -8.96
N LYS A 27 -1.50 0.73 -9.72
CA LYS A 27 -1.54 0.73 -11.20
C LYS A 27 -0.31 0.11 -11.84
N VAL A 28 0.81 0.10 -11.12
CA VAL A 28 2.11 -0.38 -11.61
C VAL A 28 2.73 -1.26 -10.53
N LYS A 29 3.25 -2.42 -10.96
CA LYS A 29 3.96 -3.36 -10.09
C LYS A 29 5.33 -2.78 -9.68
N PHE A 30 5.82 -3.18 -8.51
CA PHE A 30 7.20 -2.90 -8.13
C PHE A 30 8.13 -3.59 -9.14
N LYS A 31 9.17 -2.87 -9.58
CA LYS A 31 10.14 -3.42 -10.55
C LYS A 31 10.99 -4.54 -9.93
N ARG A 32 11.13 -4.54 -8.61
CA ARG A 32 11.88 -5.53 -7.85
C ARG A 32 10.95 -6.63 -7.34
N ASN A 33 11.40 -7.87 -7.41
CA ASN A 33 10.67 -9.05 -6.94
C ASN A 33 11.02 -9.45 -5.49
N ASP A 34 12.03 -8.84 -4.89
CA ASP A 34 12.50 -9.11 -3.52
C ASP A 34 11.92 -8.14 -2.47
N VAL A 35 10.89 -7.36 -2.86
CA VAL A 35 10.16 -6.49 -1.95
C VAL A 35 9.22 -7.33 -1.11
N ASN A 36 9.40 -7.31 0.20
CA ASN A 36 8.60 -8.11 1.13
C ASN A 36 7.85 -7.28 2.18
N LYS A 37 8.04 -5.96 2.18
CA LYS A 37 7.37 -5.07 3.15
C LYS A 37 7.03 -3.71 2.56
N ILE A 38 5.87 -3.21 2.95
CA ILE A 38 5.41 -1.84 2.70
C ILE A 38 5.57 -1.04 3.98
N ILE A 39 6.36 0.04 3.94
CA ILE A 39 6.37 1.10 4.95
C ILE A 39 5.24 2.08 4.58
N ILE A 40 4.38 2.38 5.55
CA ILE A 40 3.15 3.15 5.34
C ILE A 40 3.36 4.60 5.80
N TYR A 41 3.42 5.52 4.84
CA TYR A 41 3.28 6.94 5.09
C TYR A 41 1.82 7.36 4.95
N SER A 42 1.22 7.84 6.05
CA SER A 42 -0.11 8.42 6.04
C SER A 42 -0.03 9.87 5.56
N THR A 43 -0.79 10.22 4.52
CA THR A 43 -0.83 11.60 3.98
C THR A 43 -1.53 12.58 4.94
N SER A 44 -1.77 13.81 4.48
CA SER A 44 -2.52 14.84 5.23
C SER A 44 -3.86 14.31 5.77
N PRO A 45 -4.26 14.66 7.00
CA PRO A 45 -3.56 15.57 7.93
C PRO A 45 -2.49 14.89 8.82
N VAL A 46 -2.31 13.56 8.73
CA VAL A 46 -1.39 12.83 9.62
C VAL A 46 0.07 13.13 9.30
N MET A 47 0.46 13.03 8.02
CA MET A 47 1.81 13.34 7.51
C MET A 47 2.96 12.66 8.27
N LYS A 48 2.81 11.36 8.57
CA LYS A 48 3.81 10.55 9.28
C LYS A 48 3.93 9.15 8.69
N VAL A 49 5.08 8.53 8.92
CA VAL A 49 5.24 7.08 8.77
C VAL A 49 4.65 6.41 10.00
N VAL A 50 3.58 5.65 9.81
CA VAL A 50 2.69 5.20 10.90
C VAL A 50 2.79 3.71 11.18
N GLY A 51 3.44 2.95 10.30
CA GLY A 51 3.56 1.52 10.45
C GLY A 51 4.11 0.86 9.20
N GLU A 52 4.04 -0.45 9.19
CA GLU A 52 4.49 -1.30 8.09
C GLU A 52 3.61 -2.55 7.96
N ALA A 53 3.57 -3.13 6.77
CA ALA A 53 2.84 -4.35 6.47
C ALA A 53 3.68 -5.29 5.60
N GLU A 54 3.69 -6.57 5.94
CA GLU A 54 4.30 -7.62 5.12
C GLU A 54 3.54 -7.79 3.78
N ILE A 55 4.26 -8.13 2.72
CA ILE A 55 3.68 -8.58 1.46
C ILE A 55 3.74 -10.10 1.43
N THR A 56 2.59 -10.76 1.56
CA THR A 56 2.49 -12.24 1.53
C THR A 56 2.10 -12.80 0.17
N GLY A 57 1.84 -11.94 -0.81
CA GLY A 57 1.42 -12.33 -2.14
C GLY A 57 1.13 -11.15 -3.04
N ILE A 58 1.17 -11.38 -4.35
CA ILE A 58 0.90 -10.37 -5.37
C ILE A 58 -0.08 -10.97 -6.37
N ILE A 59 -1.16 -10.25 -6.66
CA ILE A 59 -2.10 -10.57 -7.72
C ILE A 59 -1.94 -9.50 -8.80
N GLU A 60 -1.71 -9.92 -10.05
CA GLU A 60 -1.68 -9.05 -11.21
C GLU A 60 -2.69 -9.58 -12.23
N ASN A 61 -3.71 -8.79 -12.54
CA ASN A 61 -4.78 -9.19 -13.44
C ASN A 61 -5.50 -7.99 -14.06
N THR A 62 -6.53 -8.22 -14.87
CA THR A 62 -7.50 -7.19 -15.27
C THR A 62 -8.22 -6.62 -14.03
N PRO A 63 -8.67 -5.36 -14.05
CA PRO A 63 -9.39 -4.77 -12.91
C PRO A 63 -10.62 -5.56 -12.49
N SER A 64 -11.38 -6.12 -13.43
CA SER A 64 -12.57 -6.93 -13.17
C SER A 64 -12.22 -8.20 -12.40
N GLU A 65 -11.26 -8.99 -12.88
CA GLU A 65 -10.86 -10.24 -12.22
C GLU A 65 -10.18 -9.98 -10.87
N LEU A 66 -9.36 -8.93 -10.78
CA LEU A 66 -8.73 -8.53 -9.54
C LEU A 66 -9.76 -8.08 -8.50
N TRP A 67 -10.82 -7.37 -8.91
CA TRP A 67 -11.91 -7.02 -8.00
C TRP A 67 -12.60 -8.26 -7.45
N GLU A 68 -12.98 -9.21 -8.31
CA GLU A 68 -13.67 -10.42 -7.85
C GLU A 68 -12.86 -11.20 -6.81
N GLN A 69 -11.54 -11.25 -6.97
CA GLN A 69 -10.62 -11.91 -6.03
C GLN A 69 -10.40 -11.15 -4.71
N THR A 70 -10.67 -9.84 -4.67
CA THR A 70 -10.26 -8.98 -3.55
C THR A 70 -11.40 -8.23 -2.86
N LYS A 71 -12.60 -8.21 -3.46
CA LYS A 71 -13.75 -7.38 -3.05
C LYS A 71 -14.14 -7.50 -1.57
N GLU A 72 -14.02 -8.69 -0.98
CA GLU A 72 -14.36 -8.95 0.43
C GLU A 72 -13.47 -8.14 1.39
N TYR A 73 -12.20 -7.92 1.04
CA TYR A 73 -11.21 -7.23 1.88
C TYR A 73 -10.52 -6.06 1.16
N ALA A 74 -11.18 -5.47 0.16
CA ALA A 74 -10.63 -4.39 -0.66
C ALA A 74 -10.43 -3.09 0.14
N GLY A 75 -11.23 -2.88 1.18
CA GLY A 75 -11.22 -1.65 1.98
C GLY A 75 -11.69 -0.39 1.24
N VAL A 76 -12.21 -0.55 0.03
CA VAL A 76 -12.80 0.48 -0.83
C VAL A 76 -14.07 -0.09 -1.46
N ASP A 77 -15.01 0.77 -1.83
CA ASP A 77 -16.16 0.33 -2.60
C ASP A 77 -15.79 0.13 -4.08
N LYS A 78 -16.68 -0.54 -4.83
CA LYS A 78 -16.50 -0.83 -6.25
C LYS A 78 -16.39 0.44 -7.09
N LYS A 79 -17.17 1.47 -6.77
CA LYS A 79 -17.15 2.74 -7.52
C LYS A 79 -15.78 3.41 -7.46
N PHE A 80 -15.18 3.48 -6.27
CA PHE A 80 -13.83 3.99 -6.07
C PHE A 80 -12.80 3.14 -6.82
N PHE A 81 -12.92 1.81 -6.72
CA PHE A 81 -12.01 0.88 -7.40
C PHE A 81 -12.05 1.06 -8.93
N ASP A 82 -13.25 1.11 -9.51
CA ASP A 82 -13.44 1.26 -10.96
C ASP A 82 -12.92 2.60 -11.46
N GLU A 83 -13.20 3.69 -10.75
CA GLU A 83 -12.65 5.01 -11.11
C GLU A 83 -11.12 5.04 -10.95
N TYR A 84 -10.59 4.39 -9.91
CA TYR A 84 -9.14 4.31 -9.71
C TYR A 84 -8.46 3.58 -10.87
N PHE A 85 -9.03 2.48 -11.36
CA PHE A 85 -8.49 1.67 -12.47
C PHE A 85 -9.08 2.00 -13.85
N LYS A 86 -9.80 3.12 -13.99
CA LYS A 86 -10.37 3.56 -15.27
C LYS A 86 -9.32 3.58 -16.37
N ASN A 87 -9.66 3.00 -17.52
CA ASN A 87 -8.79 2.86 -18.69
C ASN A 87 -7.47 2.13 -18.41
N LYS A 88 -7.46 1.18 -17.45
CA LYS A 88 -6.33 0.28 -17.20
C LYS A 88 -6.70 -1.14 -17.58
N GLU A 89 -5.83 -1.75 -18.38
CA GLU A 89 -5.92 -3.17 -18.75
C GLU A 89 -5.40 -4.08 -17.64
N LYS A 90 -4.57 -3.52 -16.73
CA LYS A 90 -3.95 -4.24 -15.62
C LYS A 90 -4.10 -3.49 -14.30
N ALA A 91 -4.25 -4.27 -13.25
CA ALA A 91 -4.27 -3.86 -11.86
C ALA A 91 -3.36 -4.78 -11.04
N VAL A 92 -2.78 -4.25 -9.97
CA VAL A 92 -1.93 -4.98 -9.04
C VAL A 92 -2.52 -4.88 -7.63
N ALA A 93 -2.58 -6.00 -6.92
CA ALA A 93 -2.93 -6.06 -5.50
C ALA A 93 -1.80 -6.74 -4.73
N TYR A 94 -1.28 -6.06 -3.72
CA TYR A 94 -0.37 -6.64 -2.74
C TYR A 94 -1.19 -7.13 -1.56
N LYS A 95 -1.13 -8.44 -1.28
CA LYS A 95 -1.75 -9.04 -0.11
C LYS A 95 -0.95 -8.65 1.13
N LEU A 96 -1.63 -7.99 2.07
CA LEU A 96 -1.04 -7.51 3.32
C LEU A 96 -1.10 -8.63 4.36
N GLY A 97 0.08 -9.02 4.85
CA GLY A 97 0.25 -10.03 5.90
C GLY A 97 0.24 -9.40 7.29
N GLU A 98 1.28 -9.70 8.09
CA GLU A 98 1.44 -9.09 9.41
C GLU A 98 1.53 -7.56 9.30
N ILE A 99 0.75 -6.86 10.12
CA ILE A 99 0.69 -5.40 10.17
C ILE A 99 1.24 -4.93 11.50
N LYS A 100 2.24 -4.04 11.44
CA LYS A 100 2.85 -3.41 12.61
C LYS A 100 2.57 -1.92 12.62
N LYS A 101 1.66 -1.49 13.49
CA LYS A 101 1.44 -0.06 13.78
C LYS A 101 2.54 0.45 14.71
N TYR A 102 3.14 1.58 14.39
CA TYR A 102 4.18 2.18 15.23
C TYR A 102 3.57 2.88 16.43
N LYS A 103 4.09 2.57 17.63
CA LYS A 103 3.72 3.28 18.87
C LYS A 103 4.05 4.77 18.77
N LYS A 104 5.19 5.10 18.15
CA LYS A 104 5.62 6.47 17.84
C LYS A 104 5.79 6.61 16.33
N PRO A 105 4.88 7.32 15.63
CA PRO A 105 5.03 7.58 14.20
C PRO A 105 6.32 8.35 13.89
N LEU A 106 6.96 8.04 12.77
CA LEU A 106 8.20 8.66 12.32
C LEU A 106 7.93 9.78 11.32
N GLN A 107 8.88 10.70 11.20
CA GLN A 107 8.94 11.66 10.10
C GLN A 107 9.62 11.00 8.89
N LEU A 108 9.33 11.50 7.68
CA LEU A 108 10.02 11.03 6.46
C LEU A 108 11.54 11.22 6.55
N LYS A 109 11.98 12.31 7.17
CA LYS A 109 13.40 12.62 7.37
C LYS A 109 14.13 11.57 8.22
N ASP A 110 13.42 10.86 9.09
CA ASP A 110 13.99 9.78 9.90
C ASP A 110 14.38 8.58 9.02
N LEU A 111 13.82 8.49 7.80
CA LEU A 111 14.18 7.54 6.76
C LEU A 111 15.12 8.14 5.70
N GLY A 112 15.62 9.36 5.88
CA GLY A 112 16.40 10.09 4.87
C GLY A 112 15.57 10.58 3.67
N ILE A 113 14.24 10.60 3.78
CA ILE A 113 13.32 10.95 2.70
C ILE A 113 12.80 12.37 2.90
N LYS A 114 12.91 13.22 1.87
CA LYS A 114 12.49 14.63 1.94
C LYS A 114 10.99 14.82 1.72
N ASN A 115 10.44 14.13 0.71
CA ASN A 115 9.06 14.31 0.25
C ASN A 115 8.34 12.97 0.16
N PRO A 116 7.01 12.93 0.38
CA PRO A 116 6.24 11.70 0.22
C PRO A 116 6.28 11.20 -1.23
N PRO A 117 6.35 9.88 -1.47
CA PRO A 117 6.38 9.34 -2.82
C PRO A 117 5.03 9.51 -3.52
N GLN A 118 5.06 9.85 -4.81
CA GLN A 118 3.87 9.80 -5.67
C GLN A 118 3.46 8.36 -5.99
N SER A 119 4.45 7.50 -6.26
CA SER A 119 4.23 6.06 -6.48
C SER A 119 4.78 5.24 -5.32
N PHE A 120 6.11 5.10 -5.23
CA PHE A 120 6.81 4.41 -4.15
C PHE A 120 8.29 4.82 -4.12
N ILE A 121 8.97 4.58 -2.99
CA ILE A 121 10.43 4.68 -2.87
C ILE A 121 10.95 3.35 -2.32
N TYR A 122 12.01 2.79 -2.89
CA TYR A 122 12.71 1.66 -2.28
C TYR A 122 13.48 2.12 -1.05
N VAL A 123 13.30 1.42 0.07
CA VAL A 123 13.99 1.66 1.33
C VAL A 123 14.83 0.43 1.65
N TYR A 124 16.10 0.66 1.93
CA TYR A 124 17.05 -0.38 2.31
C TYR A 124 17.24 -0.32 3.82
N MET A 125 17.04 -1.44 4.51
CA MET A 125 17.57 -1.58 5.86
C MET A 125 19.09 -1.71 5.72
N ARG A 126 19.83 -0.81 6.38
CA ARG A 126 21.25 -1.03 6.66
C ARG A 126 21.40 -2.10 7.72
#